data_AF-A0A3M1AML8-F1
#
_entry.id   AF-A0A3M1AML8-F1
#
_cell.length_a   1.000
_cell.length_b   1.000
_cell.length_c   1.000
_cell.angle_alpha   90.00
_cell.angle_beta   90.00
_cell.angle_gamma   90.00
#
_symmetry.space_group_name_H-M   'P 1'
#
loop_
_entity.id
_entity.type
_entity.pdbx_description
1 polymer ?
#
loop_
_entity_poly.entity_id
_entity_poly.type
_entity_poly.pdbx_seq_one_letter_code
_entity_poly.pdbx_strand_id
1 'polypeptide(L)'
;MQEWIEHLALSNTFWGNLPEVVIAIVLLVILGLVFALVAAVCALAFVYLERKVSAHMQDRLGPMEVTTNIPLLRNIGHGWAQTLADALKLLVKEDIIPRAADNKLHLIAPFIIFSAILATFSV
;
A
#
# COMPACT_ATOMS: atom_id res chain seq x y z
N MET A 1 -8.69 12.61 22.85
CA MET A 1 -8.86 12.88 21.40
C MET A 1 -9.45 14.27 21.17
N GLN A 2 -10.50 14.65 21.90
CA GLN A 2 -11.04 16.03 21.90
C GLN A 2 -10.01 17.09 22.35
N GLU A 3 -9.23 16.83 23.41
CA GLU A 3 -8.19 17.77 23.89
C GLU A 3 -7.07 18.05 22.87
N TRP A 4 -6.70 17.06 22.05
CA TRP A 4 -5.70 17.23 20.99
C TRP A 4 -6.26 18.05 19.81
N ILE A 5 -7.55 17.91 19.53
CA ILE A 5 -8.26 18.72 18.54
C ILE A 5 -8.35 20.18 19.00
N GLU A 6 -8.64 20.41 20.29
CA GLU A 6 -8.71 21.76 20.88
C GLU A 6 -7.35 22.47 20.88
N HIS A 7 -6.26 21.76 21.21
CA HIS A 7 -4.91 22.32 21.14
C HIS A 7 -4.46 22.69 19.71
N LEU A 8 -4.87 21.93 18.70
CA LEU A 8 -4.62 22.26 17.29
C LEU A 8 -5.47 23.45 16.83
N ALA A 9 -6.72 23.55 17.30
CA ALA A 9 -7.65 24.64 16.97
C ALA A 9 -7.24 26.00 17.56
N LEU A 10 -6.64 26.02 18.76
CA LEU A 10 -6.15 27.24 19.42
C LEU A 10 -4.82 27.77 18.84
N SER A 11 -4.12 26.99 18.01
CA SER A 11 -2.97 27.45 17.24
C SER A 11 -3.43 28.26 16.02
N ASN A 12 -3.64 29.55 16.25
CA ASN A 12 -4.38 30.47 15.40
C ASN A 12 -3.62 30.92 14.13
N THR A 13 -3.10 29.98 13.32
CA THR A 13 -2.28 30.34 12.14
C THR A 13 -2.79 29.83 10.79
N PHE A 14 -3.74 28.89 10.75
CA PHE A 14 -4.38 28.47 9.47
C PHE A 14 -5.64 27.62 9.69
N TRP A 15 -5.57 26.68 10.64
CA TRP A 15 -6.59 25.65 10.84
C TRP A 15 -7.85 26.14 11.57
N GLY A 16 -7.74 27.13 12.46
CA GLY A 16 -8.87 27.65 13.23
C GLY A 16 -9.90 28.49 12.45
N ASN A 17 -9.58 28.92 11.22
CA ASN A 17 -10.49 29.70 10.36
C ASN A 17 -11.25 28.86 9.33
N LEU A 18 -10.99 27.55 9.26
CA LEU A 18 -11.67 26.65 8.31
C LEU A 18 -12.98 26.14 8.93
N PRO A 19 -14.05 25.97 8.14
CA PRO A 19 -15.27 25.32 8.62
C PRO A 19 -14.93 23.94 9.20
N GLU A 20 -15.52 23.57 10.33
CA GLU A 20 -15.28 22.28 11.01
C GLU A 20 -15.44 21.08 10.06
N VAL A 21 -16.38 21.19 9.10
CA VAL A 21 -16.61 20.20 8.04
C VAL A 21 -15.37 19.99 7.16
N VAL A 22 -14.65 21.06 6.82
CA VAL A 22 -13.43 20.97 5.99
C VAL A 22 -12.32 20.28 6.76
N ILE A 23 -12.17 20.59 8.06
CA ILE A 23 -11.17 19.94 8.92
C ILE A 23 -11.48 18.43 9.03
N ALA A 24 -12.74 18.06 9.26
CA ALA A 24 -13.17 16.67 9.34
C ALA A 24 -12.90 15.88 8.04
N ILE A 25 -13.19 16.47 6.88
CA ILE A 25 -12.92 15.84 5.58
C ILE A 25 -11.42 15.64 5.38
N VAL A 26 -10.61 16.66 5.68
CA VAL A 26 -9.15 16.57 5.54
C VAL A 26 -8.58 15.47 6.44
N LEU A 27 -9.03 15.40 7.69
CA LEU A 27 -8.61 14.35 8.62
C LEU A 27 -9.02 12.95 8.14
N LEU A 28 -10.23 12.80 7.59
CA LEU A 28 -10.71 11.53 7.05
C LEU A 28 -9.88 11.09 5.84
N VAL A 29 -9.54 12.01 4.95
CA VAL A 29 -8.66 11.74 3.79
C VAL A 29 -7.27 11.32 4.24
N ILE A 30 -6.68 12.02 5.21
CA ILE A 30 -5.37 11.67 5.77
C ILE A 30 -5.41 10.28 6.39
N LEU A 31 -6.43 9.98 7.20
CA LEU A 31 -6.59 8.67 7.83
C LEU A 31 -6.73 7.56 6.79
N GLY A 32 -7.55 7.77 5.76
CA GLY A 32 -7.72 6.82 4.65
C GLY A 32 -6.42 6.56 3.89
N LEU A 33 -5.62 7.61 3.64
CA LEU A 33 -4.31 7.48 3.00
C LEU A 33 -3.31 6.71 3.87
N VAL A 34 -3.26 6.99 5.18
CA VAL A 34 -2.40 6.26 6.12
C VAL A 34 -2.77 4.78 6.16
N PHE A 35 -4.08 4.48 6.26
CA PHE A 35 -4.56 3.10 6.24
C PHE A 35 -4.17 2.37 4.95
N ALA A 36 -4.41 2.99 3.79
CA ALA A 36 -4.05 2.42 2.50
C ALA A 36 -2.55 2.16 2.36
N LEU A 37 -1.72 3.10 2.85
CA LEU A 37 -0.26 2.94 2.85
C LEU A 37 0.19 1.78 3.74
N VAL A 38 -0.35 1.67 4.96
CA VAL A 38 -0.03 0.56 5.88
C VAL A 38 -0.43 -0.78 5.25
N ALA A 39 -1.64 -0.87 4.71
CA ALA A 39 -2.12 -2.08 4.04
C ALA A 39 -1.21 -2.48 2.86
N ALA A 40 -0.79 -1.53 2.04
CA ALA A 40 0.12 -1.78 0.92
C ALA A 40 1.49 -2.28 1.40
N VAL A 41 2.08 -1.66 2.43
CA VAL A 41 3.37 -2.09 3.00
C VAL A 41 3.26 -3.50 3.59
N CYS A 42 2.19 -3.81 4.32
CA CYS A 42 1.93 -5.14 4.85
C CYS A 42 1.81 -6.17 3.71
N ALA A 43 1.06 -5.88 2.66
CA ALA A 43 0.91 -6.77 1.51
C ALA A 43 2.26 -7.07 0.84
N LEU A 44 3.10 -6.05 0.60
CA LEU A 44 4.44 -6.24 0.05
C LEU A 44 5.32 -7.10 0.97
N ALA A 45 5.27 -6.86 2.29
CA ALA A 45 6.02 -7.66 3.25
C ALA A 45 5.57 -9.13 3.26
N PHE A 46 4.26 -9.39 3.20
CA PHE A 46 3.72 -10.75 3.15
C PHE A 46 4.13 -11.50 1.88
N VAL A 47 4.10 -10.87 0.71
CA VAL A 47 4.55 -11.51 -0.54
C VAL A 47 6.04 -11.89 -0.47
N TYR A 48 6.87 -11.03 0.12
CA TYR A 48 8.30 -11.35 0.33
C TYR A 48 8.47 -12.51 1.30
N LEU A 49 7.77 -12.49 2.43
CA LEU A 49 7.82 -13.54 3.45
C LEU A 49 7.31 -14.87 2.90
N GLU A 50 6.20 -14.88 2.18
CA GLU A 50 5.63 -16.07 1.54
C GLU A 50 6.67 -16.76 0.66
N ARG A 51 7.34 -16.00 -0.22
CA ARG A 51 8.40 -16.55 -1.10
C ARG A 51 9.56 -17.11 -0.29
N LYS A 52 9.94 -16.46 0.81
CA LYS A 52 11.05 -16.92 1.65
C LYS A 52 10.68 -18.18 2.42
N VAL A 53 9.51 -18.22 3.04
CA VAL A 53 9.00 -19.39 3.77
C VAL A 53 8.81 -20.58 2.82
N SER A 54 8.19 -20.36 1.66
CA SER A 54 8.01 -21.42 0.65
C SER A 54 9.33 -22.00 0.15
N ALA A 55 10.36 -21.16 -0.04
CA ALA A 55 11.68 -21.62 -0.43
C ALA A 55 12.36 -22.47 0.66
N HIS A 56 12.24 -22.06 1.94
CA HIS A 56 12.78 -22.84 3.07
C HIS A 56 12.08 -24.20 3.21
N MET A 57 10.76 -24.26 2.98
CA MET A 57 10.02 -25.54 2.97
C MET A 57 10.46 -26.47 1.83
N GLN A 58 10.94 -25.90 0.73
CA GLN A 58 11.36 -26.62 -0.47
C GLN A 58 12.87 -26.91 -0.50
N ASP A 59 13.59 -26.64 0.60
CA ASP A 59 15.06 -26.75 0.69
C ASP A 59 15.79 -26.04 -0.46
N ARG A 60 15.28 -24.85 -0.84
CA ARG A 60 15.94 -23.95 -1.80
C ARG A 60 16.08 -22.55 -1.24
N LEU A 61 17.03 -21.80 -1.76
CA LEU A 61 17.21 -20.40 -1.39
C LEU A 61 16.09 -19.55 -2.03
N GLY A 62 15.48 -18.69 -1.22
CA GLY A 62 14.52 -17.69 -1.67
C GLY A 62 15.20 -16.52 -2.38
N PRO A 63 14.57 -15.34 -2.45
CA PRO A 63 15.19 -14.15 -3.06
C PRO A 63 16.48 -13.76 -2.29
N MET A 64 17.64 -13.82 -2.95
CA MET A 64 18.95 -13.46 -2.36
C MET A 64 19.70 -12.35 -3.13
N GLU A 65 19.49 -12.24 -4.44
CA GLU A 65 20.28 -11.40 -5.34
C GLU A 65 19.84 -9.93 -5.37
N VAL A 66 18.54 -9.66 -5.32
CA VAL A 66 17.98 -8.29 -5.40
C VAL A 66 18.05 -7.61 -4.02
N THR A 67 19.26 -7.37 -3.55
CA THR A 67 19.54 -6.66 -2.30
C THR A 67 20.00 -5.24 -2.63
N THR A 68 19.17 -4.25 -2.31
CA THR A 68 19.56 -2.84 -2.49
C THR A 68 20.48 -2.42 -1.34
N ASN A 69 21.63 -1.85 -1.69
CA ASN A 69 22.67 -1.40 -0.76
C ASN A 69 22.32 -0.02 -0.15
N ILE A 70 21.13 0.12 0.43
CA ILE A 70 20.70 1.31 1.15
C ILE A 70 21.17 1.21 2.61
N PRO A 71 21.94 2.18 3.13
CA PRO A 71 22.49 2.14 4.49
C PRO A 71 21.46 1.91 5.60
N LEU A 72 20.25 2.47 5.43
CA LEU A 72 19.15 2.35 6.40
C LEU A 72 18.49 0.96 6.45
N LEU A 73 18.65 0.14 5.41
CA LEU A 73 17.92 -1.13 5.25
C LEU A 73 18.87 -2.35 5.25
N ARG A 74 20.14 -2.14 5.66
CA ARG A 74 21.20 -3.17 5.65
C ARG A 74 20.88 -4.39 6.52
N ASN A 75 20.07 -4.22 7.57
CA ASN A 75 19.72 -5.28 8.53
C ASN A 75 18.43 -6.05 8.16
N ILE A 76 17.72 -5.70 7.08
CA ILE A 76 16.38 -6.26 6.75
C ILE A 76 16.47 -7.63 6.03
N GLY A 77 17.68 -8.16 5.88
CA GLY A 77 17.95 -9.45 5.24
C GLY A 77 18.03 -9.36 3.72
N HIS A 78 18.69 -10.34 3.11
CA HIS A 78 18.93 -10.37 1.67
C HIS A 78 17.64 -10.51 0.87
N GLY A 79 17.52 -9.79 -0.26
CA GLY A 79 16.43 -9.92 -1.24
C GLY A 79 15.18 -9.06 -1.01
N TRP A 80 15.18 -8.13 -0.05
CA TRP A 80 14.00 -7.31 0.29
C TRP A 80 13.53 -6.41 -0.86
N ALA A 81 14.43 -5.99 -1.76
CA ALA A 81 14.08 -5.14 -2.88
C ALA A 81 13.40 -5.89 -4.04
N GLN A 82 13.22 -7.21 -3.91
CA GLN A 82 12.49 -8.02 -4.88
C GLN A 82 11.06 -7.53 -5.10
N THR A 83 10.35 -7.13 -4.04
CA THR A 83 8.95 -6.68 -4.15
C THR A 83 8.85 -5.34 -4.87
N LEU A 84 9.85 -4.46 -4.69
CA LEU A 84 9.98 -3.22 -5.44
C LEU A 84 10.29 -3.49 -6.92
N ALA A 85 11.22 -4.42 -7.21
CA ALA A 85 11.53 -4.81 -8.58
C ALA A 85 10.32 -5.42 -9.29
N ASP A 86 9.53 -6.24 -8.60
CA ASP A 86 8.29 -6.82 -9.13
C ASP A 86 7.24 -5.74 -9.42
N ALA A 87 7.10 -4.74 -8.54
CA ALA A 87 6.21 -3.61 -8.78
C ALA A 87 6.63 -2.78 -10.01
N LEU A 88 7.92 -2.43 -10.11
CA LEU A 88 8.45 -1.71 -11.27
C LEU A 88 8.27 -2.50 -12.57
N LYS A 89 8.49 -3.82 -12.55
CA LYS A 89 8.26 -4.69 -13.69
C LYS A 89 6.81 -4.65 -14.16
N LEU A 90 5.84 -4.64 -13.23
CA LEU A 90 4.42 -4.58 -13.56
C LEU A 90 4.02 -3.21 -14.14
N LEU A 91 4.60 -2.11 -13.65
CA LEU A 91 4.33 -0.77 -14.19
C LEU A 91 4.83 -0.58 -15.63
N VAL A 92 5.96 -1.21 -15.97
CA VAL A 92 6.53 -1.18 -17.32
C VAL A 92 5.85 -2.19 -18.24
N LYS A 93 5.07 -3.13 -17.69
CA LYS A 93 4.46 -4.18 -18.48
C LYS A 93 3.37 -3.60 -19.37
N GLU A 94 3.39 -4.00 -20.64
CA GLU A 94 2.32 -3.68 -21.59
C GLU A 94 0.99 -4.28 -21.13
N ASP A 95 -0.06 -3.46 -21.16
CA ASP A 95 -1.42 -3.86 -20.86
C ASP A 95 -2.06 -4.50 -22.10
N ILE A 96 -2.18 -5.83 -22.11
CA ILE A 96 -2.68 -6.62 -23.25
C ILE A 96 -4.06 -7.14 -22.91
N ILE A 97 -5.08 -6.57 -23.57
CA ILE A 97 -6.47 -7.02 -23.42
C ILE A 97 -6.77 -8.10 -24.50
N PRO A 98 -7.23 -9.30 -24.12
CA PRO A 98 -7.57 -10.35 -25.08
C PRO A 98 -8.67 -9.91 -26.04
N ARG A 99 -8.53 -10.22 -27.33
CA ARG A 99 -9.51 -9.83 -28.36
C ARG A 99 -10.91 -10.41 -28.15
N ALA A 100 -11.02 -11.52 -27.42
CA ALA A 100 -12.29 -12.17 -27.08
C ALA A 100 -12.92 -11.63 -25.79
N ALA A 101 -12.26 -10.75 -25.05
CA ALA A 101 -12.75 -10.20 -23.78
C ALA A 101 -13.50 -8.87 -24.00
N ASP A 102 -14.47 -8.58 -23.12
CA ASP A 102 -15.10 -7.26 -23.05
C ASP A 102 -14.14 -6.27 -22.39
N ASN A 103 -13.73 -5.24 -23.14
CA ASN A 103 -12.77 -4.23 -22.70
C ASN A 103 -13.22 -3.49 -21.43
N LYS A 104 -14.52 -3.20 -21.29
CA LYS A 104 -15.04 -2.43 -20.14
C LYS A 104 -15.06 -3.29 -18.89
N LEU A 105 -15.50 -4.53 -19.02
CA LEU A 105 -15.55 -5.46 -17.89
C LEU A 105 -14.14 -5.82 -17.41
N HIS A 106 -13.20 -6.02 -18.35
CA HIS A 106 -11.81 -6.34 -18.04
C HIS A 106 -11.12 -5.21 -17.26
N LEU A 107 -11.37 -3.95 -17.63
CA LEU A 107 -10.82 -2.78 -16.95
C LEU A 107 -11.39 -2.59 -15.55
N ILE A 108 -12.69 -2.83 -15.37
CA ILE A 108 -13.38 -2.56 -14.09
C ILE A 108 -13.19 -3.70 -13.07
N ALA A 109 -12.94 -4.93 -13.52
CA ALA A 109 -12.84 -6.10 -12.66
C ALA A 109 -11.84 -5.95 -11.47
N PRO A 110 -10.61 -5.43 -11.65
CA PRO A 110 -9.69 -5.22 -10.54
C PRO A 110 -10.24 -4.26 -9.49
N PHE A 111 -10.89 -3.16 -9.91
CA PHE A 111 -11.46 -2.17 -8.99
C PHE A 111 -12.59 -2.75 -8.14
N ILE A 112 -13.42 -3.62 -8.71
CA ILE A 112 -14.49 -4.30 -7.96
C ILE A 112 -13.88 -5.16 -6.85
N ILE A 113 -12.88 -5.99 -7.18
CA ILE A 113 -12.25 -6.88 -6.19
C ILE A 113 -11.57 -6.08 -5.08
N PHE A 114 -10.83 -5.02 -5.43
CA PHE A 114 -10.19 -4.14 -4.44
C PHE A 114 -11.22 -3.47 -3.53
N SER A 115 -12.33 -2.97 -4.08
CA SER A 115 -13.39 -2.33 -3.28
C SER A 115 -14.03 -3.30 -2.29
N ALA A 116 -14.28 -4.55 -2.71
CA ALA A 116 -14.84 -5.59 -1.86
C ALA A 116 -13.91 -5.97 -0.69
N ILE A 117 -12.61 -6.07 -0.94
CA ILE A 117 -11.61 -6.35 0.11
C ILE A 117 -11.56 -5.21 1.11
N LEU A 118 -11.51 -3.95 0.65
CA LEU A 118 -11.48 -2.79 1.55
C LEU A 118 -12.77 -2.66 2.37
N ALA A 119 -13.93 -2.97 1.78
CA ALA A 119 -15.21 -2.97 2.48
C ALA A 119 -15.23 -3.98 3.66
N THR A 120 -14.43 -5.04 3.61
CA THR A 120 -14.34 -6.02 4.71
C THR A 120 -13.74 -5.40 5.99
N PHE A 121 -12.92 -4.36 5.86
CA PHE A 121 -12.33 -3.63 6.99
C PHE A 121 -13.21 -2.49 7.51
N SER A 122 -14.43 -2.32 6.99
CA SER A 122 -15.34 -1.22 7.32
C SER A 122 -16.19 -1.43 8.59
N VAL A 123 -15.79 -2.37 9.46
CA VAL A 123 -16.51 -2.75 10.70
C VAL A 123 -15.63 -2.51 11.92
#